data_AF-A0A3N9V0Y7-F1
#
_entry.id   AF-A0A3N9V0Y7-F1
#
_cell.length_a   1.000
_cell.length_b   1.000
_cell.length_c   1.000
_cell.angle_alpha   90.00
_cell.angle_beta   90.00
_cell.angle_gamma   90.00
#
_symmetry.space_group_name_H-M   'P 1'
#
loop_
_entity.id
_entity.type
_entity.pdbx_description
1 polymer ?
#
loop_
_entity_poly.entity_id
_entity_poly.type
_entity_poly.pdbx_seq_one_letter_code
_entity_poly.pdbx_strand_id
1 'polypeptide(L)' 'MNRESLKSSWPDPRDAALLAVLQEGLPLESRPYAVMGARVGYTEEEVIERLARWQSLGVIKRLGVIVRHRRL' A
#
# COMPACT_ATOMS: atom_id res chain seq x y z
N MET A 1 10.53 17.48 18.24
CA MET A 1 10.04 16.80 17.03
C MET A 1 10.87 15.53 16.84
N ASN A 2 10.33 14.37 17.23
CA ASN A 2 11.13 13.18 17.53
C ASN A 2 11.42 12.35 16.26
N ARG A 3 12.67 12.42 15.79
CA ARG A 3 13.19 11.70 14.61
C ARG A 3 13.32 10.19 14.83
N GLU A 4 13.17 9.72 16.07
CA GLU A 4 13.27 8.31 16.46
C GLU A 4 11.94 7.56 16.35
N SER A 5 10.79 8.23 16.49
CA SER A 5 9.47 7.59 16.39
C SER A 5 9.09 7.20 14.96
N LEU A 6 9.79 7.70 13.95
CA LEU A 6 9.56 7.34 12.54
C LEU A 6 10.20 6.00 12.16
N LYS A 7 11.22 5.53 12.89
CA LYS A 7 11.93 4.29 12.55
C LYS A 7 11.10 3.03 12.79
N SER A 8 10.19 3.03 13.76
CA SER A 8 9.23 1.94 14.01
C SER A 8 8.00 1.98 13.09
N SER A 9 7.88 3.05 12.30
CA SER A 9 6.73 3.35 11.45
C SER A 9 7.04 3.22 9.95
N TRP A 10 8.31 3.07 9.59
CA TRP A 10 8.73 2.98 8.20
C TRP A 10 8.63 1.53 7.71
N PRO A 11 8.08 1.30 6.49
CA PRO A 11 7.99 -0.03 5.91
C PRO A 11 9.36 -0.72 5.81
N ASP A 12 9.42 -1.98 6.24
CA ASP A 12 10.63 -2.80 6.22
C ASP A 12 11.02 -3.18 4.77
N PRO A 13 12.21 -3.75 4.52
CA PRO A 13 12.62 -4.18 3.18
C PRO A 13 11.62 -5.12 2.50
N ARG A 14 10.86 -5.91 3.27
CA ARG A 14 9.80 -6.79 2.74
C ARG A 14 8.54 -6.03 2.32
N ASP A 15 8.28 -4.90 2.95
CA ASP A 15 7.17 -4.02 2.62
C ASP A 15 7.47 -3.13 1.39
N ALA A 16 8.75 -2.94 1.05
CA ALA A 16 9.17 -2.19 -0.13
C ALA A 16 8.60 -2.79 -1.43
N ALA A 17 8.51 -4.12 -1.51
CA ALA A 17 7.89 -4.81 -2.64
C ALA A 17 6.38 -4.52 -2.71
N LEU A 18 5.68 -4.54 -1.58
CA LEU A 18 4.26 -4.21 -1.51
C LEU A 18 4.01 -2.74 -1.89
N LEU A 19 4.87 -1.82 -1.44
CA LEU A 19 4.82 -0.41 -1.82
C LEU A 19 5.03 -0.21 -3.34
N ALA A 20 5.94 -0.96 -3.95
CA ALA A 20 6.16 -0.88 -5.40
C ALA A 20 4.89 -1.27 -6.17
N VAL A 21 4.27 -2.39 -5.81
CA VAL A 21 3.00 -2.82 -6.42
C VAL A 21 1.87 -1.81 -6.14
N LEU A 22 1.85 -1.20 -4.96
CA LEU A 22 0.87 -0.16 -4.62
C LEU A 22 1.03 1.11 -5.46
N GLN A 23 2.27 1.47 -5.81
CA GLN A 23 2.56 2.62 -6.69
C GLN A 23 2.16 2.38 -8.15
N GLU A 24 2.23 1.13 -8.61
CA GLU A 24 1.68 0.73 -9.92
C GLU A 24 0.15 0.89 -9.95
N GLY A 25 -0.50 0.80 -8.80
CA GLY A 25 -1.93 1.02 -8.61
C GLY A 25 -2.68 -0.28 -8.32
N LEU A 26 -3.96 -0.13 -8.00
CA LEU A 26 -4.82 -1.27 -7.71
C LEU A 26 -5.24 -1.97 -9.01
N PRO A 27 -5.06 -3.30 -9.12
CA PRO A 27 -5.55 -4.05 -10.27
C PRO A 27 -7.08 -4.02 -10.31
N LEU A 28 -7.66 -4.00 -11.52
CA LEU A 28 -9.11 -3.99 -11.75
C LEU A 28 -9.69 -5.41 -11.71
N GLU A 29 -9.53 -6.07 -10.57
CA GLU A 29 -9.93 -7.45 -10.32
C GLU A 29 -10.92 -7.52 -9.15
N SER A 30 -11.65 -8.63 -9.02
CA SER A 30 -12.62 -8.82 -7.92
C SER A 30 -11.98 -8.81 -6.53
N ARG A 31 -10.70 -9.18 -6.42
CA ARG A 31 -9.92 -9.21 -5.16
C ARG A 31 -8.55 -8.57 -5.36
N PRO A 32 -8.47 -7.24 -5.45
CA PRO A 32 -7.25 -6.56 -5.83
C PRO A 32 -6.13 -6.76 -4.80
N TYR A 33 -6.46 -6.76 -3.51
CA TYR A 33 -5.48 -6.95 -2.44
C TYR A 33 -4.90 -8.37 -2.40
N ALA A 34 -5.72 -9.39 -2.69
CA ALA A 34 -5.24 -10.77 -2.84
C ALA A 34 -4.25 -10.89 -4.01
N VAL A 35 -4.57 -10.29 -5.16
CA VAL A 35 -3.69 -10.29 -6.35
C VAL A 35 -2.36 -9.58 -6.04
N MET A 36 -2.41 -8.46 -5.34
CA MET A 36 -1.20 -7.77 -4.90
C MET A 36 -0.37 -8.62 -3.94
N GLY A 37 -1.00 -9.20 -2.92
CA GLY A 37 -0.34 -10.06 -1.94
C GLY A 37 0.36 -11.24 -2.62
N ALA A 38 -0.33 -11.91 -3.54
CA ALA A 38 0.23 -13.04 -4.29
C ALA A 38 1.51 -12.68 -5.07
N ARG A 39 1.65 -11.44 -5.56
CA ARG A 39 2.86 -10.97 -6.28
C ARG A 39 4.08 -10.81 -5.38
N VAL A 40 3.86 -10.52 -4.10
CA VAL A 40 4.93 -10.21 -3.13
C VAL A 40 5.06 -11.26 -2.02
N GLY A 41 4.24 -12.31 -2.05
CA GLY A 41 4.24 -13.40 -1.07
C GLY A 41 3.47 -13.11 0.21
N TYR A 42 2.45 -12.24 0.16
CA TYR A 42 1.54 -11.94 1.27
C TYR A 42 0.14 -12.49 1.03
N THR A 43 -0.59 -12.77 2.11
CA THR A 43 -2.03 -13.02 2.03
C THR A 43 -2.81 -11.71 1.84
N GLU A 44 -4.09 -11.83 1.50
CA GLU A 44 -4.98 -10.68 1.39
C GLU A 44 -5.09 -9.94 2.74
N GLU A 45 -5.28 -10.67 3.84
CA GLU A 45 -5.34 -10.08 5.19
C GLU A 45 -4.05 -9.32 5.54
N GLU A 46 -2.90 -9.92 5.24
CA GLU A 46 -1.59 -9.33 5.50
C GLU A 46 -1.37 -8.01 4.77
N VAL A 47 -1.85 -7.90 3.53
CA VAL A 47 -1.81 -6.65 2.75
C VAL A 47 -2.70 -5.60 3.39
N ILE A 48 -3.93 -5.97 3.77
CA ILE A 48 -4.90 -5.05 4.37
C ILE A 48 -4.39 -4.52 5.72
N GLU A 49 -3.87 -5.39 6.58
CA GLU A 49 -3.31 -5.00 7.88
C GLU A 49 -2.14 -4.00 7.74
N ARG A 50 -1.23 -4.27 6.80
CA ARG A 50 -0.10 -3.37 6.50
C ARG A 50 -0.56 -2.01 5.98
N LEU A 51 -1.51 -2.00 5.04
CA LEU A 51 -2.10 -0.78 4.53
C LEU A 51 -2.83 0.02 5.61
N ALA A 52 -3.57 -0.64 6.50
CA ALA A 52 -4.23 0.01 7.63
C ALA A 52 -3.21 0.62 8.59
N ARG A 53 -2.12 -0.10 8.88
CA ARG A 53 -1.01 0.40 9.69
C ARG A 53 -0.36 1.64 9.08
N TRP A 54 -0.05 1.61 7.79
CA TRP A 54 0.56 2.75 7.09
C TRP A 54 -0.35 3.96 6.99
N GLN A 55 -1.66 3.77 6.89
CA GLN A 55 -2.64 4.86 6.99
C GLN A 55 -2.65 5.46 8.40
N SER A 56 -2.70 4.63 9.45
CA SER A 56 -2.67 5.10 10.84
C SER A 56 -1.37 5.83 11.19
N LEU A 57 -0.25 5.44 10.57
CA LEU A 57 1.06 6.03 10.76
C LEU A 57 1.31 7.27 9.88
N GLY A 58 0.40 7.59 8.96
CA GLY A 58 0.53 8.73 8.03
C GLY A 58 1.55 8.51 6.91
N VAL A 59 2.00 7.28 6.68
CA VAL A 59 2.88 6.89 5.55
C VAL A 59 2.11 6.99 4.24
N ILE A 60 0.87 6.49 4.23
CA ILE A 60 -0.07 6.67 3.12
C ILE A 60 -1.02 7.82 3.46
N LYS A 61 -0.93 8.92 2.71
CA LYS A 61 -1.85 10.06 2.88
C LYS A 61 -3.23 9.81 2.27
N ARG A 62 -3.28 9.09 1.15
CA ARG A 62 -4.54 8.78 0.46
C ARG A 62 -4.38 7.55 -0.41
N LEU A 63 -5.25 6.57 -0.22
CA LEU A 63 -5.42 5.42 -1.10
C LEU A 63 -6.75 5.60 -1.83
N GLY A 64 -6.75 5.58 -3.17
CA GLY A 64 -7.98 5.77 -3.93
C GLY A 64 -7.77 5.81 -5.44
N VAL A 65 -8.87 5.76 -6.18
CA VAL A 65 -8.86 5.79 -7.64
C VAL A 65 -8.58 7.21 -8.12
N ILE A 66 -7.56 7.37 -8.96
CA ILE A 66 -7.31 8.62 -9.69
C ILE A 66 -7.99 8.51 -11.06
N VAL A 67 -9.18 9.08 -11.18
CA VAL A 67 -9.87 9.16 -12.49
C VAL A 67 -9.29 10.33 -13.27
N ARG A 68 -8.53 10.06 -14.33
CA ARG A 68 -8.13 11.10 -15.29
C ARG A 68 -9.27 11.31 -16.29
N HIS A 69 -10.14 12.29 -16.02
CA HIS A 69 -11.06 12.80 -17.03
C HIS A 69 -10.30 13.64 -18.07
N ARG A 70 -9.63 12.99 -19.02
CA ARG A 70 -9.20 13.68 -20.24
C ARG A 70 -10.36 13.62 -21.23
N ARG A 71 -11.09 14.73 -21.37
CA ARG A 71 -12.01 14.93 -22.48
C ARG A 71 -11.13 15.21 -23.71
N LEU A 72 -11.20 14.33 -24.71
CA LEU A 72 -10.67 14.56 -26.06
C LEU A 72 -11.48 15.67 -26.74
#